data_AF-A0A4Q5LWD2-F1
#
_entry.id   AF-A0A4Q5LWD2-F1
#
_cell.length_a   1.000
_cell.length_b   1.000
_cell.length_c   1.000
_cell.angle_alpha   90.00
_cell.angle_beta   90.00
_cell.angle_gamma   90.00
#
_symmetry.space_group_name_H-M   'P 1'
#
loop_
_entity.id
_entity.type
_entity.pdbx_description
1 polymer ?
#
loop_
_entity_poly.entity_id
_entity_poly.type
_entity_poly.pdbx_seq_one_letter_code
_entity_poly.pdbx_strand_id
1 'polypeptide(L)'
;MLASIKDIIRREAKQFFQLKKSERLWHIPVLASVCTGLPLLVGYSLGRLDFGTLACMGGLVILYLPSTSLENRMLTLLVCAFGFIMSFAVGIAFSFNPYLSALVLGIYAFSVNWLTNYFRLSPPGNFFFVMIASMASCMPFDLLAIPTKVGLIALGTMGGFVFAMGYSLYIVRRYPDKMKDPGIRKRHYTNLTESIIIGLFIAISLLTGHIFRLDNPYWIPVSCLAIMQGLNVVQVGQRSFHRIVGTFIGMGFSWLLLQLNLSTLQICISIIVLQFIIEVLVVRHYALAVIFITPMTVFLIELSRGTAIDANRVIAARFLDIFIGSLIGVVGGWLLHNQKLHRKAERQLRKTRIAILRK
;
A
#
# COMPACT_ATOMS: atom_id res chain seq x y z
N MET A 1 -28.58 -23.68 -2.70
CA MET A 1 -29.30 -22.70 -3.56
C MET A 1 -28.23 -21.88 -4.28
N LEU A 2 -27.81 -22.34 -5.46
CA LEU A 2 -26.75 -21.69 -6.26
C LEU A 2 -27.34 -20.44 -6.90
N ALA A 3 -26.93 -19.25 -6.45
CA ALA A 3 -27.28 -18.02 -7.14
C ALA A 3 -26.79 -18.11 -8.59
N SER A 4 -27.65 -17.79 -9.55
CA SER A 4 -27.27 -17.77 -10.97
C SER A 4 -26.09 -16.81 -11.15
N ILE A 5 -25.12 -17.15 -12.01
CA ILE A 5 -23.97 -16.30 -12.33
C ILE A 5 -24.43 -14.88 -12.71
N LYS A 6 -25.61 -14.78 -13.35
CA LYS A 6 -26.24 -13.51 -13.72
C LYS A 6 -26.63 -12.66 -12.50
N ASP A 7 -27.10 -13.27 -11.42
CA ASP A 7 -27.46 -12.58 -10.17
C ASP A 7 -26.22 -12.13 -9.40
N ILE A 8 -25.15 -12.92 -9.45
CA ILE A 8 -23.85 -12.54 -8.88
C ILE A 8 -23.31 -11.31 -9.63
N ILE A 9 -23.26 -11.35 -10.97
CA ILE A 9 -22.83 -10.23 -11.81
C ILE A 9 -23.69 -8.98 -11.55
N ARG A 10 -25.02 -9.14 -11.47
CA ARG A 10 -25.93 -8.00 -11.25
C ARG A 10 -25.78 -7.40 -9.85
N ARG A 11 -25.49 -8.21 -8.83
CA ARG A 11 -25.20 -7.74 -7.47
C ARG A 11 -23.85 -7.02 -7.40
N GLU A 12 -22.81 -7.58 -8.00
CA GLU A 12 -21.49 -6.94 -8.10
C GLU A 12 -21.57 -5.62 -8.86
N ALA A 13 -22.28 -5.57 -9.99
CA ALA A 13 -22.53 -4.32 -10.72
C ALA A 13 -23.26 -3.28 -9.86
N LYS A 14 -24.30 -3.67 -9.09
CA LYS A 14 -24.96 -2.75 -8.16
C LYS A 14 -24.03 -2.25 -7.06
N GLN A 15 -23.16 -3.10 -6.52
CA GLN A 15 -22.17 -2.69 -5.52
C GLN A 15 -21.11 -1.77 -6.11
N PHE A 16 -20.75 -1.94 -7.39
CA PHE A 16 -19.84 -1.06 -8.14
C PHE A 16 -20.35 0.39 -8.25
N PHE A 17 -21.66 0.62 -8.11
CA PHE A 17 -22.26 1.95 -8.14
C PHE A 17 -22.66 2.49 -6.75
N GLN A 18 -22.47 1.73 -5.67
CA GLN A 18 -22.86 2.17 -4.32
C GLN A 18 -21.71 2.86 -3.59
N LEU A 19 -21.78 4.19 -3.51
CA LEU A 19 -20.89 5.01 -2.68
C LEU A 19 -21.22 4.84 -1.19
N LYS A 20 -20.29 4.25 -0.41
CA LYS A 20 -20.43 4.17 1.05
C LYS A 20 -20.26 5.55 1.68
N LYS A 21 -21.02 5.84 2.73
CA LYS A 21 -20.82 7.03 3.57
C LYS A 21 -19.46 6.93 4.26
N SER A 22 -18.71 8.04 4.28
CA SER A 22 -17.40 8.13 4.94
C SER A 22 -17.50 9.04 6.15
N GLU A 23 -17.04 8.57 7.30
CA GLU A 23 -16.85 9.37 8.51
C GLU A 23 -15.51 10.14 8.51
N ARG A 24 -14.68 9.93 7.49
CA ARG A 24 -13.36 10.56 7.38
C ARG A 24 -13.51 12.02 7.00
N LEU A 25 -12.89 12.88 7.79
CA LEU A 25 -12.91 14.32 7.61
C LEU A 25 -12.25 14.74 6.28
N TRP A 26 -12.87 15.70 5.59
CA TRP A 26 -12.51 16.14 4.23
C TRP A 26 -11.08 16.67 4.08
N HIS A 27 -10.46 17.12 5.18
CA HIS A 27 -9.10 17.64 5.17
C HIS A 27 -8.03 16.54 5.01
N ILE A 28 -8.33 15.26 5.31
CA ILE A 28 -7.31 14.18 5.20
C ILE A 28 -6.91 13.94 3.75
N PRO A 29 -7.84 13.83 2.77
CA PRO A 29 -7.49 13.81 1.35
C PRO A 29 -6.62 14.98 0.89
N VAL A 30 -6.94 16.21 1.32
CA VAL A 30 -6.14 17.40 0.98
C VAL A 30 -4.73 17.27 1.54
N LEU A 31 -4.62 16.93 2.83
CA LEU A 31 -3.33 16.78 3.49
C LEU A 31 -2.49 15.67 2.84
N ALA A 32 -3.11 14.55 2.47
CA ALA A 32 -2.46 13.48 1.72
C ALA A 32 -1.89 13.98 0.39
N SER A 33 -2.72 14.66 -0.41
CA SER A 33 -2.28 15.20 -1.71
C SER A 33 -1.15 16.24 -1.60
N VAL A 34 -1.16 17.07 -0.55
CA VAL A 34 -0.12 18.07 -0.31
C VAL A 34 1.18 17.41 0.14
N CYS A 35 1.11 16.47 1.10
CA CYS A 35 2.28 15.75 1.61
C CYS A 35 2.99 14.91 0.54
N THR A 36 2.26 14.31 -0.40
CA THR A 36 2.84 13.57 -1.52
C THR A 36 3.23 14.50 -2.67
N GLY A 37 2.49 15.58 -2.88
CA GLY A 37 2.66 16.51 -3.99
C GLY A 37 3.83 17.46 -3.87
N LEU A 38 4.05 18.02 -2.68
CA LEU A 38 5.13 18.99 -2.46
C LEU A 38 6.52 18.41 -2.77
N PRO A 39 6.87 17.18 -2.34
CA PRO A 39 8.14 16.58 -2.73
C PRO A 39 8.30 16.43 -4.25
N LEU A 40 7.23 16.14 -4.99
CA LEU A 40 7.28 16.06 -6.47
C LEU A 40 7.56 17.44 -7.09
N LEU A 41 6.87 18.49 -6.61
CA LEU A 41 7.08 19.85 -7.10
C LEU A 41 8.48 20.38 -6.77
N VAL A 42 8.99 20.06 -5.58
CA VAL A 42 10.37 20.36 -5.19
C VAL A 42 11.35 19.59 -6.10
N GLY A 43 11.14 18.30 -6.32
CA GLY A 43 11.94 17.51 -7.26
C GLY A 43 11.92 18.06 -8.68
N TYR A 44 10.77 18.55 -9.15
CA TYR A 44 10.63 19.25 -10.44
C TYR A 44 11.47 20.54 -10.47
N SER A 45 11.36 21.40 -9.46
CA SER A 45 12.12 22.65 -9.39
C SER A 45 13.63 22.46 -9.33
N LEU A 46 14.09 21.33 -8.77
CA LEU A 46 15.49 20.95 -8.68
C LEU A 46 15.99 20.16 -9.90
N GLY A 47 15.13 19.89 -10.88
CA GLY A 47 15.48 19.04 -12.03
C GLY A 47 15.77 17.58 -11.67
N ARG A 48 15.34 17.12 -10.49
CA ARG A 48 15.60 15.78 -9.91
C ARG A 48 14.29 15.08 -9.54
N LEU A 49 13.52 14.69 -10.55
CA LEU A 49 12.23 14.01 -10.37
C LEU A 49 12.37 12.64 -9.70
N ASP A 50 13.47 11.93 -9.95
CA ASP A 50 13.80 10.69 -9.26
C ASP A 50 13.84 10.87 -7.73
N PHE A 51 14.30 12.04 -7.28
CA PHE A 51 14.35 12.38 -5.86
C PHE A 51 12.97 12.76 -5.34
N GLY A 52 12.22 13.54 -6.11
CA GLY A 52 10.84 13.92 -5.78
C GLY A 52 9.90 12.71 -5.66
N THR A 53 10.02 11.72 -6.55
CA THR A 53 9.20 10.51 -6.55
C THR A 53 9.50 9.61 -5.35
N LEU A 54 10.76 9.48 -4.94
CA LEU A 54 11.12 8.79 -3.69
C LEU A 54 10.58 9.52 -2.46
N ALA A 55 10.80 10.83 -2.35
CA ALA A 55 10.32 11.62 -1.22
C ALA A 55 8.78 11.67 -1.15
N CYS A 56 8.09 11.64 -2.29
CA CYS A 56 6.63 11.51 -2.39
C CYS A 56 6.09 10.27 -1.65
N MET A 57 6.79 9.13 -1.74
CA MET A 57 6.39 7.90 -1.03
C MET A 57 6.48 8.08 0.49
N GLY A 58 7.49 8.80 0.98
CA GLY A 58 7.59 9.17 2.39
C GLY A 58 6.40 10.01 2.87
N GLY A 59 5.88 10.89 2.01
CA GLY A 59 4.71 11.73 2.29
C GLY A 59 3.43 10.94 2.60
N LEU A 60 3.31 9.68 2.13
CA LEU A 60 2.17 8.80 2.41
C LEU A 60 2.06 8.42 3.91
N VAL A 61 3.08 8.71 4.73
CA VAL A 61 3.03 8.49 6.18
C VAL A 61 1.85 9.20 6.82
N ILE A 62 1.40 10.32 6.24
CA ILE A 62 0.26 11.10 6.73
C ILE A 62 -1.05 10.31 6.80
N LEU A 63 -1.17 9.23 6.02
CA LEU A 63 -2.33 8.34 6.02
C LEU A 63 -2.47 7.53 7.31
N TYR A 64 -1.42 7.47 8.14
CA TYR A 64 -1.43 6.84 9.45
C TYR A 64 -1.80 7.81 10.59
N LEU A 65 -2.19 9.05 10.28
CA LEU A 65 -2.59 10.02 11.29
C LEU A 65 -3.89 9.58 12.00
N PRO A 66 -3.85 9.20 13.29
CA PRO A 66 -5.03 8.73 13.99
C PRO A 66 -5.93 9.90 14.42
N SER A 67 -7.18 9.61 14.79
CA SER A 67 -8.13 10.59 15.32
C SER A 67 -8.14 10.63 16.86
N THR A 68 -6.95 10.61 17.48
CA THR A 68 -6.75 10.57 18.95
C THR A 68 -6.21 11.91 19.48
N SER A 69 -5.82 11.95 20.77
CA SER A 69 -5.10 13.10 21.34
C SER A 69 -3.81 13.44 20.57
N LEU A 70 -3.37 14.70 20.66
CA LEU A 70 -2.19 15.24 19.96
C LEU A 70 -0.95 14.35 20.17
N GLU A 71 -0.67 13.99 21.42
CA GLU A 71 0.49 13.17 21.78
C GLU A 71 0.47 11.81 21.07
N ASN A 72 -0.66 11.09 21.16
CA ASN A 72 -0.82 9.79 20.52
C ASN A 72 -0.73 9.88 18.99
N ARG A 73 -1.21 10.98 18.40
CA ARG A 73 -1.11 11.24 16.96
C ARG A 73 0.34 11.37 16.52
N MET A 74 1.09 12.22 17.21
CA MET A 74 2.49 12.47 16.86
C MET A 74 3.36 11.25 17.14
N LEU A 75 3.14 10.53 18.25
CA LEU A 75 3.85 9.28 18.55
C LEU A 75 3.58 8.19 17.51
N THR A 76 2.30 7.98 17.16
CA THR A 76 1.93 6.98 16.14
C THR A 76 2.57 7.31 14.80
N LEU A 77 2.51 8.59 14.40
CA LEU A 77 3.09 9.05 13.14
C LEU A 77 4.62 8.94 13.14
N LEU A 78 5.29 9.25 14.24
CA LEU A 78 6.73 9.09 14.39
C LEU A 78 7.16 7.63 14.21
N VAL A 79 6.45 6.70 14.86
CA VAL A 79 6.69 5.26 14.71
C VAL A 79 6.44 4.80 13.28
N CYS A 80 5.39 5.31 12.63
CA CYS A 80 5.12 4.98 11.22
C CYS A 80 6.18 5.57 10.28
N ALA A 81 6.66 6.79 10.53
CA ALA A 81 7.74 7.42 9.77
C ALA A 81 9.03 6.59 9.85
N PHE A 82 9.42 6.20 11.06
CA PHE A 82 10.54 5.29 11.26
C PHE A 82 10.32 3.94 10.55
N GLY A 83 9.11 3.38 10.63
CA GLY A 83 8.75 2.15 9.94
C GLY A 83 8.83 2.27 8.41
N PHE A 84 8.49 3.42 7.82
CA PHE A 84 8.63 3.69 6.38
C PHE A 84 10.10 3.74 5.96
N ILE A 85 10.94 4.44 6.72
CA ILE A 85 12.39 4.53 6.49
C ILE A 85 13.00 3.11 6.58
N MET A 86 12.65 2.35 7.61
CA MET A 86 13.10 0.96 7.77
C MET A 86 12.57 0.05 6.67
N SER A 87 11.33 0.22 6.23
CA SER A 87 10.74 -0.55 5.12
C SER A 87 11.57 -0.35 3.86
N PHE A 88 11.87 0.90 3.53
CA PHE A 88 12.67 1.23 2.35
C PHE A 88 14.10 0.70 2.47
N ALA A 89 14.75 0.91 3.63
CA ALA A 89 16.12 0.46 3.89
C ALA A 89 16.26 -1.06 3.78
N VAL A 90 15.34 -1.83 4.37
CA VAL A 90 15.32 -3.30 4.24
C VAL A 90 15.09 -3.71 2.79
N GLY A 91 14.13 -3.08 2.10
CA GLY A 91 13.86 -3.41 0.70
C GLY A 91 15.09 -3.21 -0.19
N ILE A 92 15.73 -2.04 -0.14
CA ILE A 92 16.87 -1.72 -1.01
C ILE A 92 18.15 -2.46 -0.64
N ALA A 93 18.38 -2.78 0.64
CA ALA A 93 19.58 -3.49 1.09
C ALA A 93 19.70 -4.89 0.47
N PHE A 94 18.57 -5.53 0.16
CA PHE A 94 18.53 -6.87 -0.42
C PHE A 94 18.15 -6.89 -1.90
N SER A 95 18.14 -5.74 -2.59
CA SER A 95 17.76 -5.67 -4.00
C SER A 95 18.80 -6.27 -4.96
N PHE A 96 19.99 -6.63 -4.48
CA PHE A 96 21.07 -7.23 -5.28
C PHE A 96 20.77 -8.66 -5.77
N ASN A 97 19.92 -9.41 -5.05
CA ASN A 97 19.57 -10.79 -5.42
C ASN A 97 18.04 -10.98 -5.42
N PRO A 98 17.41 -11.25 -6.58
CA PRO A 98 15.96 -11.39 -6.71
C PRO A 98 15.32 -12.50 -5.86
N TYR A 99 16.04 -13.59 -5.61
CA TYR A 99 15.52 -14.71 -4.80
C TYR A 99 15.58 -14.39 -3.31
N LEU A 100 16.69 -13.77 -2.89
CA LEU A 100 16.87 -13.32 -1.51
C LEU A 100 15.91 -12.17 -1.17
N SER A 101 15.71 -11.22 -2.10
CA SER A 101 14.78 -10.10 -1.93
C SER A 101 13.35 -10.58 -1.67
N ALA A 102 12.89 -11.60 -2.39
CA ALA A 102 11.58 -12.22 -2.19
C ALA A 102 11.44 -12.86 -0.80
N LEU A 103 12.45 -13.60 -0.36
CA LEU A 103 12.47 -14.21 0.97
C LEU A 103 12.45 -13.16 2.09
N VAL A 104 13.33 -12.15 1.99
CA VAL A 104 13.43 -11.07 2.97
C VAL A 104 12.14 -10.26 3.02
N LEU A 105 11.55 -9.95 1.87
CA LEU A 105 10.27 -9.24 1.82
C LEU A 105 9.16 -10.02 2.50
N GLY A 106 9.11 -11.36 2.35
CA GLY A 106 8.15 -12.20 3.05
C GLY A 106 8.33 -12.19 4.57
N ILE A 107 9.56 -12.33 5.06
CA ILE A 107 9.89 -12.24 6.49
C ILE A 107 9.54 -10.86 7.04
N TYR A 108 9.84 -9.81 6.26
CA TYR A 108 9.51 -8.43 6.62
C TYR A 108 8.00 -8.22 6.69
N ALA A 109 7.24 -8.67 5.68
CA ALA A 109 5.78 -8.57 5.65
C ALA A 109 5.13 -9.35 6.80
N PHE A 110 5.64 -10.52 7.16
CA PHE A 110 5.27 -11.25 8.37
C PHE A 110 5.45 -10.37 9.62
N SER A 111 6.63 -9.78 9.76
CA SER A 111 7.04 -9.00 10.94
C SER A 111 6.20 -7.73 11.09
N VAL A 112 6.02 -6.98 10.00
CA VAL A 112 5.18 -5.77 9.95
C VAL A 112 3.72 -6.13 10.23
N ASN A 113 3.18 -7.19 9.62
CA ASN A 113 1.80 -7.60 9.89
C ASN A 113 1.60 -7.97 11.36
N TRP A 114 2.54 -8.72 11.93
CA TRP A 114 2.49 -9.08 13.34
C TRP A 114 2.54 -7.85 14.25
N LEU A 115 3.44 -6.91 13.97
CA LEU A 115 3.62 -5.67 14.74
C LEU A 115 2.39 -4.75 14.65
N THR A 116 1.89 -4.52 13.43
CA THR A 116 0.71 -3.68 13.20
C THR A 116 -0.55 -4.27 13.83
N ASN A 117 -0.71 -5.60 13.80
CA ASN A 117 -1.80 -6.29 14.51
C ASN A 117 -1.65 -6.24 16.04
N TYR A 118 -0.42 -6.32 16.55
CA TYR A 118 -0.15 -6.23 17.98
C TYR A 118 -0.56 -4.86 18.56
N PHE A 119 -0.23 -3.79 17.84
CA PHE A 119 -0.59 -2.41 18.20
C PHE A 119 -1.97 -1.95 17.71
N ARG A 120 -2.73 -2.83 17.02
CA ARG A 120 -4.03 -2.53 16.42
C ARG A 120 -4.02 -1.25 15.57
N LEU A 121 -3.00 -1.12 14.72
CA LEU A 121 -2.87 0.03 13.85
C LEU A 121 -4.08 0.09 12.91
N SER A 122 -4.78 1.22 12.91
CA SER A 122 -5.93 1.44 12.04
C SER A 122 -5.54 1.28 10.56
N PRO A 123 -6.50 0.93 9.67
CA PRO A 123 -6.27 0.95 8.23
C PRO A 123 -5.61 2.29 7.82
N PRO A 124 -4.54 2.26 7.01
CA PRO A 124 -4.13 1.19 6.07
C PRO A 124 -3.29 0.04 6.65
N GLY A 125 -3.00 -0.01 7.96
CA GLY A 125 -2.38 -1.16 8.62
C GLY A 125 -0.95 -1.47 8.14
N ASN A 126 -0.72 -2.65 7.59
CA ASN A 126 0.60 -3.07 7.09
C ASN A 126 0.91 -2.61 5.65
N PHE A 127 -0.06 -2.03 4.94
CA PHE A 127 -0.04 -1.91 3.49
C PHE A 127 1.17 -1.14 2.95
N PHE A 128 1.32 0.11 3.40
CA PHE A 128 2.32 1.02 2.84
C PHE A 128 3.73 0.61 3.23
N PHE A 129 3.93 0.01 4.41
CA PHE A 129 5.23 -0.54 4.81
C PHE A 129 5.69 -1.64 3.84
N VAL A 130 4.83 -2.63 3.57
CA VAL A 130 5.15 -3.72 2.64
C VAL A 130 5.27 -3.20 1.20
N MET A 131 4.44 -2.24 0.79
CA MET A 131 4.51 -1.62 -0.53
C MET A 131 5.84 -0.90 -0.75
N ILE A 132 6.29 -0.09 0.22
CA ILE A 132 7.55 0.64 0.15
C ILE A 132 8.74 -0.34 0.13
N ALA A 133 8.74 -1.35 1.01
CA ALA A 133 9.77 -2.38 1.01
C ALA A 133 9.83 -3.15 -0.31
N SER A 134 8.67 -3.52 -0.86
CA SER A 134 8.60 -4.23 -2.14
C SER A 134 9.11 -3.38 -3.30
N MET A 135 8.71 -2.11 -3.37
CA MET A 135 9.17 -1.21 -4.41
C MET A 135 10.69 -0.99 -4.33
N ALA A 136 11.23 -0.77 -3.13
CA ALA A 136 12.66 -0.61 -2.90
C ALA A 136 13.45 -1.88 -3.28
N SER A 137 12.90 -3.07 -3.03
CA SER A 137 13.54 -4.36 -3.38
C SER A 137 13.67 -4.62 -4.88
N CYS A 138 12.91 -3.90 -5.70
CA CYS A 138 12.98 -3.97 -7.17
C CYS A 138 13.81 -2.84 -7.79
N MET A 139 14.41 -1.95 -6.98
CA MET A 139 15.28 -0.90 -7.49
C MET A 139 16.68 -1.43 -7.80
N PRO A 140 17.37 -0.86 -8.81
CA PRO A 140 18.76 -1.17 -9.07
C PRO A 140 19.62 -1.01 -7.81
N PHE A 141 20.37 -2.06 -7.49
CA PHE A 141 21.25 -2.08 -6.34
C PHE A 141 22.48 -1.21 -6.59
N ASP A 142 22.68 -0.24 -5.70
CA ASP A 142 23.87 0.60 -5.66
C ASP A 142 24.13 0.97 -4.19
N LEU A 143 25.18 0.39 -3.61
CA LEU A 143 25.51 0.53 -2.19
C LEU A 143 25.77 1.99 -1.80
N LEU A 144 26.35 2.80 -2.69
CA LEU A 144 26.68 4.20 -2.41
C LEU A 144 25.44 5.10 -2.47
N ALA A 145 24.45 4.76 -3.28
CA ALA A 145 23.20 5.51 -3.37
C ALA A 145 22.18 5.15 -2.28
N ILE A 146 22.37 4.04 -1.54
CA ILE A 146 21.43 3.62 -0.48
C ILE A 146 21.19 4.73 0.55
N PRO A 147 22.23 5.35 1.18
CA PRO A 147 22.02 6.41 2.15
C PRO A 147 21.24 7.59 1.59
N THR A 148 21.50 8.00 0.34
CA THR A 148 20.78 9.08 -0.32
C THR A 148 19.31 8.73 -0.54
N LYS A 149 19.01 7.54 -1.06
CA LYS A 149 17.63 7.09 -1.33
C LYS A 149 16.83 6.92 -0.03
N VAL A 150 17.45 6.36 1.02
CA VAL A 150 16.86 6.28 2.37
C VAL A 150 16.63 7.67 2.95
N GLY A 151 17.59 8.59 2.79
CA GLY A 151 17.49 9.98 3.20
C GLY A 151 16.33 10.73 2.52
N LEU A 152 16.08 10.48 1.23
CA LEU A 152 14.96 11.07 0.50
C LEU A 152 13.60 10.61 1.04
N ILE A 153 13.47 9.33 1.36
CA ILE A 153 12.27 8.80 2.04
C ILE A 153 12.11 9.46 3.41
N ALA A 154 13.21 9.58 4.17
CA ALA A 154 13.20 10.25 5.46
C ALA A 154 12.74 11.71 5.35
N LEU A 155 13.26 12.48 4.39
CA LEU A 155 12.82 13.86 4.11
C LEU A 155 11.32 13.92 3.77
N GLY A 156 10.82 13.00 2.97
CA GLY A 156 9.39 12.86 2.67
C GLY A 156 8.54 12.62 3.91
N THR A 157 8.96 11.66 4.76
CA THR A 157 8.26 11.37 6.02
C THR A 157 8.33 12.54 7.01
N MET A 158 9.44 13.26 7.05
CA MET A 158 9.64 14.45 7.88
C MET A 158 8.70 15.58 7.43
N GLY A 159 8.57 15.81 6.13
CA GLY A 159 7.58 16.74 5.57
C GLY A 159 6.16 16.37 6.01
N GLY A 160 5.79 15.09 5.85
CA GLY A 160 4.51 14.57 6.33
C GLY A 160 4.29 14.79 7.84
N PHE A 161 5.32 14.61 8.65
CA PHE A 161 5.29 14.85 10.10
C PHE A 161 5.07 16.33 10.44
N VAL A 162 5.76 17.24 9.76
CA VAL A 162 5.60 18.70 9.95
C VAL A 162 4.17 19.14 9.59
N PHE A 163 3.65 18.68 8.45
CA PHE A 163 2.27 18.95 8.06
C PHE A 163 1.26 18.37 9.05
N ALA A 164 1.49 17.14 9.51
CA ALA A 164 0.66 16.53 10.52
C ALA A 164 0.67 17.31 11.83
N MET A 165 1.83 17.80 12.28
CA MET A 165 1.94 18.61 13.49
C MET A 165 1.14 19.91 13.36
N GLY A 166 1.34 20.66 12.27
CA GLY A 166 0.61 21.90 12.01
C GLY A 166 -0.91 21.70 11.95
N TYR A 167 -1.34 20.66 11.23
CA TYR A 167 -2.77 20.29 11.17
C TYR A 167 -3.31 19.81 12.53
N SER A 168 -2.53 19.06 13.31
CA SER A 168 -2.94 18.58 14.63
C SER A 168 -3.10 19.73 15.63
N LEU A 169 -2.20 20.72 15.61
CA LEU A 169 -2.32 21.93 16.43
C LEU A 169 -3.55 22.76 16.02
N TYR A 170 -3.82 22.88 14.72
CA TYR A 170 -4.99 23.58 14.20
C TYR A 170 -6.31 22.93 14.68
N ILE A 171 -6.43 21.61 14.56
CA ILE A 171 -7.69 20.92 14.91
C ILE A 171 -7.92 20.82 16.42
N VAL A 172 -6.84 20.68 17.21
CA VAL A 172 -6.93 20.70 18.69
C VAL A 172 -7.47 22.03 19.18
N ARG A 173 -7.02 23.15 18.59
CA ARG A 173 -7.54 24.49 18.91
C ARG A 173 -9.02 24.66 18.52
N ARG A 174 -9.46 24.07 17.41
CA ARG A 174 -10.79 24.32 16.83
C ARG A 174 -11.88 23.34 17.28
N TYR A 175 -11.54 22.12 17.69
CA TYR A 175 -12.50 21.06 18.06
C TYR A 175 -12.07 20.24 19.29
N PRO A 176 -11.89 20.85 20.47
CA PRO A 176 -11.33 20.18 21.65
C PRO A 176 -12.14 18.96 22.15
N ASP A 177 -13.47 18.96 22.01
CA ASP A 177 -14.34 17.90 22.56
C ASP A 177 -14.43 16.61 21.74
N LYS A 178 -13.93 16.58 20.50
CA LYS A 178 -13.93 15.36 19.67
C LYS A 178 -12.75 14.41 19.95
N MET A 179 -11.84 14.76 20.86
CA MET A 179 -10.54 14.09 21.04
C MET A 179 -10.37 13.43 22.42
N LYS A 180 -11.34 12.61 22.83
CA LYS A 180 -11.29 11.86 24.10
C LYS A 180 -11.58 10.37 23.86
N ASP A 181 -10.56 9.58 23.50
CA ASP A 181 -10.51 8.10 23.68
C ASP A 181 -9.04 7.59 23.57
N PRO A 182 -8.64 6.39 24.05
CA PRO A 182 -7.50 6.25 24.94
C PRO A 182 -6.40 5.42 24.27
N GLY A 183 -5.37 6.09 23.74
CA GLY A 183 -4.05 5.49 23.45
C GLY A 183 -4.00 4.22 22.59
N ILE A 184 -2.80 3.64 22.53
CA ILE A 184 -2.51 2.44 21.74
C ILE A 184 -3.09 1.20 22.44
N ARG A 185 -4.20 0.66 21.92
CA ARG A 185 -4.81 -0.57 22.45
C ARG A 185 -4.03 -1.81 21.97
N LYS A 186 -3.27 -2.44 22.86
CA LYS A 186 -2.53 -3.68 22.56
C LYS A 186 -3.48 -4.90 22.51
N ARG A 187 -3.26 -5.85 21.58
CA ARG A 187 -3.95 -7.15 21.59
C ARG A 187 -3.02 -8.20 22.20
N HIS A 188 -3.48 -8.87 23.27
CA HIS A 188 -2.67 -9.87 23.97
C HIS A 188 -2.47 -11.17 23.16
N TYR A 189 -3.31 -11.39 22.14
CA TYR A 189 -3.18 -12.48 21.18
C TYR A 189 -3.20 -11.93 19.75
N THR A 190 -2.06 -11.99 19.08
CA THR A 190 -1.96 -11.81 17.62
C THR A 190 -2.08 -13.19 16.96
N ASN A 191 -2.89 -13.28 15.91
CA ASN A 191 -3.00 -14.50 15.12
C ASN A 191 -1.72 -14.67 14.30
N LEU A 192 -0.71 -15.31 14.89
CA LEU A 192 0.59 -15.59 14.24
C LEU A 192 0.41 -16.26 12.88
N THR A 193 -0.60 -17.13 12.76
CA THR A 193 -1.00 -17.80 11.52
C THR A 193 -1.32 -16.81 10.40
N GLU A 194 -2.01 -15.71 10.69
CA GLU A 194 -2.33 -14.68 9.67
C GLU A 194 -1.06 -14.00 9.17
N SER A 195 -0.14 -13.65 10.07
CA SER A 195 1.15 -13.08 9.69
C SER A 195 1.98 -14.04 8.86
N ILE A 196 2.00 -15.33 9.19
CA ILE A 196 2.73 -16.36 8.42
C ILE A 196 2.16 -16.44 7.01
N ILE A 197 0.83 -16.49 6.88
CA ILE A 197 0.17 -16.55 5.58
C ILE A 197 0.48 -15.28 4.76
N ILE A 198 0.39 -14.10 5.36
CA ILE A 198 0.73 -12.85 4.65
C ILE A 198 2.20 -12.87 4.20
N GLY A 199 3.15 -13.17 5.08
CA GLY A 199 4.57 -13.24 4.73
C GLY A 199 4.86 -14.22 3.59
N LEU A 200 4.28 -15.43 3.66
CA LEU A 200 4.45 -16.46 2.64
C LEU A 200 3.92 -16.01 1.27
N PHE A 201 2.70 -15.49 1.22
CA PHE A 201 2.08 -15.09 -0.05
C PHE A 201 2.77 -13.86 -0.66
N ILE A 202 3.28 -12.95 0.17
CA ILE A 202 4.10 -11.82 -0.30
C ILE A 202 5.43 -12.32 -0.89
N ALA A 203 6.13 -13.25 -0.23
CA ALA A 203 7.33 -13.86 -0.81
C ALA A 203 7.05 -14.55 -2.15
N ILE A 204 6.02 -15.41 -2.20
CA ILE A 204 5.62 -16.12 -3.42
C ILE A 204 5.31 -15.12 -4.54
N SER A 205 4.57 -14.05 -4.23
CA SER A 205 4.18 -13.06 -5.24
C SER A 205 5.38 -12.31 -5.85
N LEU A 206 6.35 -11.87 -5.04
CA LEU A 206 7.54 -11.21 -5.57
C LEU A 206 8.44 -12.20 -6.32
N LEU A 207 8.62 -13.41 -5.78
CA LEU A 207 9.38 -14.47 -6.43
C LEU A 207 8.80 -14.82 -7.82
N THR A 208 7.48 -14.87 -7.93
CA THR A 208 6.77 -15.10 -9.19
C THR A 208 7.15 -14.03 -10.22
N GLY A 209 7.13 -12.75 -9.84
CA GLY A 209 7.51 -11.67 -10.75
C GLY A 209 8.96 -11.74 -11.22
N HIS A 210 9.89 -12.17 -10.35
CA HIS A 210 11.29 -12.36 -10.72
C HIS A 210 11.52 -13.59 -11.62
N ILE A 211 10.83 -14.71 -11.36
CA ILE A 211 10.92 -15.92 -12.19
C ILE A 211 10.42 -15.64 -13.61
N PHE A 212 9.31 -14.92 -13.75
CA PHE A 212 8.76 -14.53 -15.05
C PHE A 212 9.45 -13.32 -15.68
N ARG A 213 10.49 -12.75 -15.04
CA ARG A 213 11.27 -11.59 -15.50
C ARG A 213 10.40 -10.41 -15.94
N LEU A 214 9.39 -10.08 -15.13
CA LEU A 214 8.44 -9.02 -15.42
C LEU A 214 9.08 -7.64 -15.22
N ASP A 215 8.60 -6.63 -15.95
CA ASP A 215 9.21 -5.29 -15.95
C ASP A 215 9.06 -4.56 -14.59
N ASN A 216 8.00 -4.84 -13.82
CA ASN A 216 7.72 -4.20 -12.53
C ASN A 216 7.26 -5.22 -11.45
N PRO A 217 8.14 -6.13 -10.99
CA PRO A 217 7.75 -7.27 -10.14
C PRO A 217 7.06 -6.87 -8.82
N TYR A 218 7.38 -5.70 -8.27
CA TYR A 218 6.76 -5.18 -7.04
C TYR A 218 5.25 -4.94 -7.14
N TRP A 219 4.68 -4.86 -8.33
CA TRP A 219 3.24 -4.69 -8.53
C TRP A 219 2.43 -5.91 -8.09
N ILE A 220 3.02 -7.10 -8.17
CA ILE A 220 2.38 -8.36 -7.76
C ILE A 220 2.15 -8.43 -6.25
N PRO A 221 3.17 -8.29 -5.37
CA PRO A 221 2.98 -8.31 -3.91
C PRO A 221 2.05 -7.19 -3.41
N VAL A 222 2.13 -5.99 -3.99
CA VAL A 222 1.23 -4.89 -3.63
C VAL A 222 -0.23 -5.24 -3.94
N SER A 223 -0.46 -5.96 -5.05
CA SER A 223 -1.78 -6.44 -5.44
C SER A 223 -2.30 -7.59 -4.60
N CYS A 224 -1.42 -8.56 -4.35
CA CYS A 224 -1.68 -9.65 -3.43
C CYS A 224 -2.12 -9.13 -2.06
N LEU A 225 -1.33 -8.22 -1.47
CA LEU A 225 -1.63 -7.66 -0.15
C LEU A 225 -2.96 -6.91 -0.14
N ALA A 226 -3.22 -6.06 -1.13
CA ALA A 226 -4.44 -5.27 -1.18
C ALA A 226 -5.71 -6.13 -1.21
N ILE A 227 -5.64 -7.31 -1.84
CA ILE A 227 -6.76 -8.26 -1.91
C ILE A 227 -6.90 -9.04 -0.61
N MET A 228 -5.78 -9.47 -0.03
CA MET A 228 -5.75 -10.17 1.26
C MET A 228 -6.28 -9.31 2.43
N GLN A 229 -6.36 -7.99 2.27
CA GLN A 229 -6.99 -7.09 3.25
C GLN A 229 -8.53 -7.16 3.32
N GLY A 230 -9.19 -7.99 2.51
CA GLY A 230 -10.63 -8.24 2.67
C GLY A 230 -10.94 -8.84 4.04
N LEU A 231 -12.05 -8.42 4.69
CA LEU A 231 -12.42 -8.91 6.03
C LEU A 231 -13.08 -10.30 6.03
N ASN A 232 -13.42 -10.81 4.84
CA ASN A 232 -13.96 -12.15 4.63
C ASN A 232 -13.70 -12.60 3.17
N VAL A 233 -13.93 -13.89 2.89
CA VAL A 233 -13.70 -14.48 1.55
C VAL A 233 -14.48 -13.76 0.45
N VAL A 234 -15.71 -13.32 0.74
CA VAL A 234 -16.53 -12.58 -0.23
C VAL A 234 -15.87 -11.25 -0.58
N GLN A 235 -15.46 -10.48 0.42
CA GLN A 235 -14.75 -9.20 0.22
C GLN A 235 -13.39 -9.39 -0.48
N VAL A 236 -12.68 -10.49 -0.22
CA VAL A 236 -11.45 -10.84 -0.95
C VAL A 236 -11.76 -11.01 -2.45
N GLY A 237 -12.79 -11.78 -2.79
CA GLY A 237 -13.24 -11.96 -4.18
C GLY A 237 -13.67 -10.64 -4.83
N GLN A 238 -14.44 -9.83 -4.12
CA GLN A 238 -14.88 -8.50 -4.59
C GLN A 238 -13.71 -7.55 -4.82
N ARG A 239 -12.73 -7.50 -3.91
CA ARG A 239 -11.53 -6.67 -4.08
C ARG A 239 -10.70 -7.15 -5.26
N SER A 240 -10.60 -8.46 -5.48
CA SER A 240 -9.94 -9.00 -6.67
C SER A 240 -10.63 -8.57 -7.96
N PHE A 241 -11.96 -8.73 -8.04
CA PHE A 241 -12.74 -8.29 -9.19
C PHE A 241 -12.61 -6.79 -9.44
N HIS A 242 -12.82 -5.98 -8.38
CA HIS A 242 -12.66 -4.52 -8.43
C HIS A 242 -11.26 -4.09 -8.83
N ARG A 243 -10.22 -4.82 -8.43
CA ARG A 243 -8.84 -4.50 -8.77
C ARG A 243 -8.54 -4.80 -10.24
N ILE A 244 -8.96 -5.96 -10.74
CA ILE A 244 -8.77 -6.35 -12.15
C ILE A 244 -9.55 -5.40 -13.07
N VAL A 245 -10.85 -5.23 -12.84
CA VAL A 245 -11.71 -4.37 -13.68
C VAL A 245 -11.32 -2.89 -13.55
N GLY A 246 -11.09 -2.43 -12.32
CA GLY A 246 -10.68 -1.05 -12.06
C GLY A 246 -9.34 -0.72 -12.71
N THR A 247 -8.36 -1.64 -12.67
CA THR A 247 -7.09 -1.42 -13.36
C THR A 247 -7.25 -1.50 -14.88
N PHE A 248 -8.09 -2.38 -15.42
CA PHE A 248 -8.36 -2.42 -16.85
C PHE A 248 -8.91 -1.08 -17.38
N ILE A 249 -9.94 -0.53 -16.71
CA ILE A 249 -10.49 0.78 -17.05
C ILE A 249 -9.45 1.88 -16.82
N GLY A 250 -8.72 1.82 -15.69
CA GLY A 250 -7.68 2.78 -15.35
C GLY A 250 -6.52 2.82 -16.35
N MET A 251 -6.15 1.68 -16.94
CA MET A 251 -5.13 1.61 -18.00
C MET A 251 -5.62 2.27 -19.29
N GLY A 252 -6.88 2.07 -19.68
CA GLY A 252 -7.48 2.79 -20.80
C GLY A 252 -7.47 4.31 -20.57
N PHE A 253 -7.73 4.73 -19.32
CA PHE A 253 -7.62 6.13 -18.94
C PHE A 253 -6.17 6.64 -18.95
N SER A 254 -5.20 5.88 -18.44
CA SER A 254 -3.76 6.20 -18.54
C SER A 254 -3.33 6.37 -19.99
N TRP A 255 -3.74 5.44 -20.87
CA TRP A 255 -3.41 5.48 -22.29
C TRP A 255 -3.92 6.77 -22.95
N LEU A 256 -5.16 7.16 -22.66
CA LEU A 256 -5.72 8.42 -23.15
C LEU A 256 -4.94 9.64 -22.62
N LEU A 257 -4.58 9.64 -21.33
CA LEU A 257 -3.82 10.74 -20.75
C LEU A 257 -2.40 10.86 -21.32
N LEU A 258 -1.75 9.73 -21.62
CA LEU A 258 -0.41 9.72 -22.22
C LEU A 258 -0.41 10.28 -23.65
N GLN A 259 -1.53 10.21 -24.38
CA GLN A 259 -1.65 10.84 -25.71
C GLN A 259 -1.67 12.37 -25.65
N LEU A 260 -1.92 12.97 -24.49
CA LEU A 260 -2.01 14.42 -24.34
C LEU A 260 -0.64 15.12 -24.31
N ASN A 261 0.47 14.38 -24.45
CA ASN A 261 1.85 14.90 -24.41
C ASN A 261 2.06 15.89 -23.25
N LEU A 262 1.67 15.45 -22.05
CA LEU A 262 1.69 16.30 -20.87
C LEU A 262 3.12 16.72 -20.52
N SER A 263 3.30 17.99 -20.16
CA SER A 263 4.57 18.45 -19.61
C SER A 263 4.83 17.83 -18.24
N THR A 264 6.09 17.73 -17.83
CA THR A 264 6.48 17.20 -16.52
C THR A 264 5.73 17.86 -15.37
N LEU A 265 5.52 19.17 -15.43
CA LEU A 265 4.76 19.91 -14.42
C LEU A 265 3.28 19.49 -14.40
N GLN A 266 2.67 19.31 -15.58
CA GLN A 266 1.29 18.82 -15.70
C GLN A 266 1.14 17.40 -15.14
N ILE A 267 2.14 16.53 -15.33
CA ILE A 267 2.18 15.20 -14.72
C ILE A 267 2.25 15.30 -13.19
N CYS A 268 3.13 16.16 -12.63
CA CYS A 268 3.18 16.41 -11.19
C CYS A 268 1.83 16.88 -10.63
N ILE A 269 1.20 17.87 -11.27
CA ILE A 269 -0.13 18.37 -10.86
C ILE A 269 -1.18 17.27 -10.97
N SER A 270 -1.14 16.46 -12.03
CA SER A 270 -2.07 15.33 -12.21
C SER A 270 -1.92 14.30 -11.10
N ILE A 271 -0.70 13.97 -10.66
CA ILE A 271 -0.48 13.07 -9.52
C ILE A 271 -1.10 13.63 -8.23
N ILE A 272 -1.01 14.95 -7.99
CA ILE A 272 -1.60 15.60 -6.81
C ILE A 272 -3.13 15.48 -6.85
N VAL A 273 -3.74 15.80 -8.00
CA VAL A 273 -5.18 15.72 -8.20
C VAL A 273 -5.67 14.28 -8.08
N LEU A 274 -4.98 13.33 -8.72
CA LEU A 274 -5.29 11.91 -8.64
C LEU A 274 -5.16 11.40 -7.19
N GLN A 275 -4.11 11.78 -6.46
CA GLN A 275 -3.96 11.39 -5.05
C GLN A 275 -5.14 11.89 -4.20
N PHE A 276 -5.58 13.13 -4.40
CA PHE A 276 -6.76 13.66 -3.72
C PHE A 276 -8.02 12.83 -4.04
N ILE A 277 -8.28 12.55 -5.33
CA ILE A 277 -9.42 11.75 -5.79
C ILE A 277 -9.36 10.34 -5.19
N ILE A 278 -8.21 9.69 -5.25
CA ILE A 278 -7.98 8.35 -4.69
C ILE A 278 -8.31 8.34 -3.21
N GLU A 279 -7.85 9.32 -2.44
CA GLU A 279 -8.05 9.35 -1.00
C GLU A 279 -9.52 9.58 -0.62
N VAL A 280 -10.26 10.38 -1.41
CA VAL A 280 -11.71 10.53 -1.26
C VAL A 280 -12.45 9.24 -1.58
N LEU A 281 -12.03 8.54 -2.64
CA LEU A 281 -12.73 7.36 -3.15
C LEU A 281 -12.38 6.08 -2.40
N VAL A 282 -11.14 5.88 -1.94
CA VAL A 282 -10.68 4.59 -1.40
C VAL A 282 -11.49 4.13 -0.18
N VAL A 283 -12.00 5.09 0.61
CA VAL A 283 -12.85 4.83 1.77
C VAL A 283 -14.31 4.58 1.37
N ARG A 284 -14.76 5.15 0.25
CA ARG A 284 -16.16 5.11 -0.21
C ARG A 284 -16.45 3.98 -1.20
N HIS A 285 -15.53 3.75 -2.13
CA HIS A 285 -15.64 2.80 -3.22
C HIS A 285 -14.27 2.36 -3.76
N TYR A 286 -13.88 1.13 -3.43
CA TYR A 286 -12.56 0.59 -3.80
C TYR A 286 -12.33 0.53 -5.32
N ALA A 287 -13.30 0.07 -6.11
CA ALA A 287 -13.09 -0.09 -7.56
C ALA A 287 -12.82 1.24 -8.28
N LEU A 288 -13.67 2.25 -8.03
CA LEU A 288 -13.44 3.63 -8.49
C LEU A 288 -12.07 4.16 -8.08
N ALA A 289 -11.63 3.93 -6.83
CA ALA A 289 -10.29 4.34 -6.42
C ALA A 289 -9.19 3.66 -7.26
N VAL A 290 -9.32 2.37 -7.57
CA VAL A 290 -8.35 1.63 -8.40
C VAL A 290 -8.23 2.20 -9.82
N ILE A 291 -9.33 2.70 -10.39
CA ILE A 291 -9.31 3.38 -11.70
C ILE A 291 -8.32 4.54 -11.69
N PHE A 292 -8.29 5.34 -10.63
CA PHE A 292 -7.39 6.50 -10.51
C PHE A 292 -6.00 6.15 -9.95
N ILE A 293 -5.87 5.09 -9.14
CA ILE A 293 -4.56 4.59 -8.70
C ILE A 293 -3.69 4.20 -9.90
N THR A 294 -4.30 3.61 -10.93
CA THR A 294 -3.58 3.13 -12.11
C THR A 294 -2.82 4.24 -12.85
N PRO A 295 -3.44 5.33 -13.34
CA PRO A 295 -2.73 6.43 -13.98
C PRO A 295 -1.75 7.14 -13.04
N MET A 296 -2.07 7.28 -11.75
CA MET A 296 -1.14 7.84 -10.77
C MET A 296 0.17 7.03 -10.73
N THR A 297 0.08 5.69 -10.70
CA THR A 297 1.27 4.83 -10.66
C THR A 297 2.05 4.82 -11.98
N VAL A 298 1.37 4.96 -13.12
CA VAL A 298 2.03 5.07 -14.43
C VAL A 298 2.81 6.37 -14.52
N PHE A 299 2.20 7.49 -14.13
CA PHE A 299 2.86 8.80 -14.07
C PHE A 299 4.04 8.83 -13.11
N LEU A 300 3.95 8.17 -11.95
CA LEU A 300 5.11 8.06 -11.05
C LEU A 300 6.28 7.32 -11.71
N ILE A 301 6.03 6.27 -12.49
CA ILE A 301 7.10 5.56 -13.21
C ILE A 301 7.69 6.42 -14.33
N GLU A 302 6.84 7.14 -15.06
CA GLU A 302 7.27 8.07 -16.11
C GLU A 302 8.18 9.16 -15.53
N LEU A 303 7.84 9.74 -14.38
CA LEU A 303 8.69 10.70 -13.70
C LEU A 303 10.00 10.11 -13.16
N SER A 304 10.03 8.83 -12.78
CA SER A 304 11.22 8.15 -12.24
C SER A 304 12.15 7.52 -13.28
N ARG A 305 11.68 7.28 -14.52
CA ARG A 305 12.46 6.64 -15.59
C ARG A 305 12.70 7.54 -16.80
N GLY A 306 12.08 8.73 -16.83
CA GLY A 306 12.13 9.67 -17.95
C GLY A 306 11.03 9.42 -18.98
N THR A 307 10.78 10.41 -19.85
CA THR A 307 9.62 10.50 -20.77
C THR A 307 9.66 9.54 -21.98
N ALA A 308 10.64 8.63 -22.06
CA ALA A 308 10.84 7.72 -23.20
C ALA A 308 10.28 6.31 -22.96
N ILE A 309 9.14 6.19 -22.27
CA ILE A 309 8.54 4.90 -21.97
C ILE A 309 7.57 4.50 -23.07
N ASP A 310 7.74 3.28 -23.57
CA ASP A 310 6.75 2.66 -24.45
C ASP A 310 5.47 2.36 -23.65
N ALA A 311 4.49 3.26 -23.76
CA ALA A 311 3.24 3.25 -23.00
C ALA A 311 2.53 1.88 -23.09
N ASN A 312 2.54 1.26 -24.27
CA ASN A 312 1.90 -0.01 -24.52
C ASN A 312 2.54 -1.14 -23.70
N ARG A 313 3.87 -1.14 -23.56
CA ARG A 313 4.60 -2.13 -22.78
C ARG A 313 4.30 -2.02 -21.28
N VAL A 314 4.28 -0.79 -20.75
CA VAL A 314 3.97 -0.56 -19.33
C VAL A 314 2.53 -0.92 -19.00
N ILE A 315 1.59 -0.61 -19.89
CA ILE A 315 0.18 -1.00 -19.74
C ILE A 315 0.02 -2.53 -19.75
N ALA A 316 0.61 -3.22 -20.72
CA ALA A 316 0.52 -4.68 -20.80
C ALA A 316 1.16 -5.37 -19.58
N ALA A 317 2.34 -4.90 -19.15
CA ALA A 317 3.00 -5.38 -17.93
C ALA A 317 2.12 -5.18 -16.70
N ARG A 318 1.47 -4.01 -16.57
CA ARG A 318 0.58 -3.68 -15.45
C ARG A 318 -0.60 -4.64 -15.36
N PHE A 319 -1.22 -4.97 -16.49
CA PHE A 319 -2.35 -5.90 -16.50
C PHE A 319 -1.96 -7.29 -16.00
N LEU A 320 -0.86 -7.83 -16.53
CA LEU A 320 -0.35 -9.15 -16.18
C LEU A 320 0.05 -9.21 -14.70
N ASP A 321 0.79 -8.22 -14.20
CA ASP A 321 1.19 -8.15 -12.80
C ASP A 321 0.00 -8.11 -11.84
N ILE A 322 -1.04 -7.34 -12.19
CA ILE A 322 -2.26 -7.21 -11.39
C ILE A 322 -3.06 -8.50 -11.44
N PHE A 323 -3.12 -9.18 -12.59
CA PHE A 323 -3.81 -10.46 -12.72
C PHE A 323 -3.14 -11.55 -11.86
N ILE A 324 -1.82 -11.70 -11.96
CA ILE A 324 -1.05 -12.67 -11.16
C ILE A 324 -1.19 -12.33 -9.66
N GLY A 325 -0.96 -11.07 -9.30
CA GLY A 325 -1.07 -10.64 -7.90
C GLY A 325 -2.47 -10.83 -7.34
N SER A 326 -3.50 -10.69 -8.19
CA SER A 326 -4.88 -10.94 -7.80
C SER A 326 -5.18 -12.41 -7.57
N LEU A 327 -4.68 -13.29 -8.44
CA LEU A 327 -4.82 -14.73 -8.27
C LEU A 327 -4.17 -15.21 -6.97
N ILE A 328 -2.91 -14.80 -6.73
CA ILE A 328 -2.17 -15.14 -5.52
C ILE A 328 -2.89 -14.56 -4.28
N GLY A 329 -3.36 -13.32 -4.36
CA GLY A 329 -4.09 -12.65 -3.28
C GLY A 329 -5.42 -13.31 -2.93
N VAL A 330 -6.18 -13.82 -3.92
CA VAL A 330 -7.43 -14.56 -3.67
C VAL A 330 -7.15 -15.86 -2.94
N VAL A 331 -6.12 -16.60 -3.36
CA VAL A 331 -5.73 -17.86 -2.70
C VAL A 331 -5.28 -17.59 -1.26
N GLY A 332 -4.43 -16.56 -1.05
CA GLY A 332 -3.98 -16.16 0.27
C GLY A 332 -5.11 -15.67 1.17
N GLY A 333 -6.03 -14.85 0.62
CA GLY A 333 -7.19 -14.35 1.34
C GLY A 333 -8.20 -15.44 1.68
N TRP A 334 -8.39 -16.43 0.81
CA TRP A 334 -9.20 -17.62 1.12
C TRP A 334 -8.58 -18.43 2.26
N LEU A 335 -7.25 -18.62 2.25
CA LEU A 335 -6.53 -19.32 3.30
C LEU A 335 -6.65 -18.61 4.65
N LEU A 336 -6.56 -17.28 4.66
CA LEU A 336 -6.71 -16.45 5.86
C LEU A 336 -8.08 -16.59 6.53
N HIS A 337 -9.15 -16.81 5.77
CA HIS A 337 -10.51 -16.86 6.32
C HIS A 337 -11.04 -18.29 6.49
N ASN A 338 -10.26 -19.31 6.10
CA ASN A 338 -10.66 -20.69 6.26
C ASN A 338 -10.50 -21.13 7.73
N GLN A 339 -11.58 -21.04 8.50
CA GLN A 339 -11.64 -21.34 9.93
C GLN A 339 -11.09 -22.73 10.32
N LYS A 340 -11.16 -23.71 9.41
CA LYS A 340 -10.64 -25.07 9.64
C LYS A 340 -9.11 -25.10 9.71
N LEU A 341 -8.42 -24.24 8.95
CA LEU A 341 -6.97 -24.13 8.95
C LEU A 341 -6.46 -23.42 10.20
N HIS A 342 -7.12 -22.34 10.63
CA HIS A 342 -6.81 -21.67 11.90
C HIS A 342 -6.83 -22.64 13.07
N ARG A 343 -7.88 -23.46 13.18
CA ARG A 343 -7.98 -24.48 14.24
C ARG A 343 -6.88 -25.55 14.18
N LYS A 344 -6.43 -25.94 12.98
CA LYS A 344 -5.34 -26.93 12.81
C LYS A 344 -3.97 -26.32 13.13
N ALA A 345 -3.69 -25.11 12.66
CA ALA A 345 -2.45 -24.39 12.94
C ALA A 345 -2.29 -24.08 14.43
N GLU A 346 -3.36 -23.64 15.09
CA GLU A 346 -3.36 -23.38 16.54
C GLU A 346 -3.11 -24.66 17.35
N ARG A 347 -3.71 -25.79 16.93
CA ARG A 347 -3.44 -27.11 17.54
C ARG A 347 -1.99 -27.54 17.39
N GLN A 348 -1.37 -27.32 16.22
CA GLN A 348 0.05 -27.66 16.02
C GLN A 348 0.98 -26.74 16.82
N LEU A 349 0.75 -25.43 16.83
CA LEU A 349 1.54 -24.49 17.63
C LEU A 349 1.47 -24.80 19.13
N ARG A 350 0.29 -25.18 19.65
CA ARG A 350 0.14 -25.64 21.04
C ARG A 350 0.95 -26.91 21.32
N LYS A 351 0.94 -27.87 20.39
CA LYS A 351 1.75 -29.10 20.52
C LYS A 351 3.25 -28.79 20.52
N THR A 352 3.73 -27.94 19.62
CA THR A 352 5.14 -27.54 19.56
C THR A 352 5.55 -26.77 20.83
N ARG A 353 4.72 -25.85 21.33
CA ARG A 353 4.99 -25.13 22.58
C ARG A 353 5.08 -26.06 23.78
N ILE A 354 4.17 -27.04 23.90
CA ILE A 354 4.20 -28.04 24.99
C ILE A 354 5.44 -28.95 24.85
N ALA A 355 5.83 -29.32 23.64
CA ALA A 355 7.02 -30.14 23.40
C ALA A 355 8.31 -29.39 23.75
N ILE A 356 8.39 -28.09 23.47
CA ILE A 356 9.53 -27.24 23.84
C ILE A 356 9.60 -27.04 25.35
N LEU A 357 8.48 -26.85 26.04
CA LEU A 357 8.44 -26.68 27.52
C LEU A 357 8.66 -27.97 28.31
N ARG A 358 8.63 -29.14 27.65
CA ARG A 358 8.93 -30.45 28.25
C ARG A 358 10.39 -30.87 28.09
N LYS A 359 11.16 -30.14 27.30
CA LYS A 359 12.63 -30.20 27.30
C LYS A 359 13.15 -29.11 28.24
#